data_AF-A0A7S0QN57-F1
#
_entry.id   AF-A0A7S0QN57-F1
#
_cell.length_a   1.000
_cell.length_b   1.000
_cell.length_c   1.000
_cell.angle_alpha   90.00
_cell.angle_beta   90.00
_cell.angle_gamma   90.00
#
_symmetry.space_group_name_H-M   'P 1'
#
loop_
_entity.id
_entity.type
_entity.pdbx_description
1 polymer ?
#
loop_
_entity_poly.entity_id
_entity_poly.type
_entity_poly.pdbx_seq_one_letter_code
_entity_poly.pdbx_strand_id
1 'polypeptide(L)'
;WDFLTRSMVQVMESYGGQASIVQDSWDSVLDRFTSLELGGILYDTLFGLAPNLQSLFKRPRDAIALKFVEMVSMLVSFSHDKERMRTTVTWLGFRHVRYGVRPHHIPIMGQVLMAVLERVLSDQWTEAMATAWGGLWQSTCEMMKRAIDDGEQKGTAAIEGWHGAKAMLTPSTFGRQLYQKLANYLSGDT
;
A
#
# COMPACT_ATOMS: atom_id res chain seq x y z
N TRP A 1 -32.83 -11.49 16.21
CA TRP A 1 -32.71 -11.28 14.76
C TRP A 1 -32.76 -9.80 14.41
N ASP A 2 -33.82 -9.07 14.73
CA ASP A 2 -33.94 -7.60 14.55
C ASP A 2 -32.78 -6.72 15.05
N PHE A 3 -32.22 -7.05 16.21
CA PHE A 3 -31.08 -6.33 16.77
C PHE A 3 -29.81 -6.53 15.93
N LEU A 4 -29.60 -7.75 15.43
CA LEU A 4 -28.44 -8.09 14.60
C LEU A 4 -28.58 -7.48 13.20
N THR A 5 -29.77 -7.50 12.59
CA THR A 5 -30.01 -6.87 11.29
C THR A 5 -29.92 -5.34 11.37
N ARG A 6 -30.47 -4.69 12.40
CA ARG A 6 -30.31 -3.23 12.58
C ARG A 6 -28.86 -2.83 12.85
N SER A 7 -28.15 -3.58 13.70
CA SER A 7 -26.73 -3.32 13.95
C SER A 7 -25.90 -3.51 12.68
N MET A 8 -26.18 -4.54 11.89
CA MET A 8 -25.46 -4.80 10.64
C MET A 8 -25.78 -3.76 9.56
N VAL A 9 -27.04 -3.33 9.42
CA VAL A 9 -27.44 -2.26 8.51
C VAL A 9 -26.81 -0.93 8.92
N GLN A 10 -26.84 -0.56 10.20
CA GLN A 10 -26.23 0.67 10.69
C GLN A 10 -24.70 0.67 10.54
N VAL A 11 -24.07 -0.50 10.70
CA VAL A 11 -22.65 -0.69 10.37
C VAL A 11 -22.42 -0.52 8.87
N MET A 12 -23.23 -1.13 8.01
CA MET A 12 -23.09 -1.00 6.54
C MET A 12 -23.37 0.42 6.03
N GLU A 13 -24.38 1.10 6.57
CA GLU A 13 -24.72 2.51 6.29
C GLU A 13 -23.61 3.45 6.79
N SER A 14 -23.07 3.20 7.99
CA SER A 14 -21.93 3.97 8.48
C SER A 14 -20.69 3.76 7.61
N TYR A 15 -20.37 2.53 7.17
CA TYR A 15 -19.25 2.28 6.24
C TYR A 15 -19.45 2.94 4.87
N GLY A 16 -20.66 2.88 4.29
CA GLY A 16 -20.99 3.60 3.06
C GLY A 16 -20.87 5.11 3.21
N GLY A 17 -21.28 5.64 4.36
CA GLY A 17 -21.13 7.05 4.70
C GLY A 17 -19.67 7.49 4.83
N GLN A 18 -18.81 6.69 5.47
CA GLN A 18 -17.38 7.00 5.61
C GLN A 18 -16.67 6.99 4.24
N ALA A 19 -17.00 6.04 3.37
CA ALA A 19 -16.43 5.97 2.02
C ALA A 19 -16.81 7.19 1.17
N SER A 20 -18.07 7.63 1.23
CA SER A 20 -18.54 8.85 0.55
C SER A 20 -17.81 10.08 1.08
N ILE A 21 -17.70 10.25 2.40
CA ILE A 21 -16.98 11.39 3.01
C ILE A 21 -15.55 11.48 2.48
N VAL A 22 -14.83 10.35 2.40
CA VAL A 22 -13.47 10.34 1.83
C VAL A 22 -13.48 10.75 0.36
N GLN A 23 -14.37 10.17 -0.44
CA GLN A 23 -14.43 10.44 -1.88
C GLN A 23 -14.79 11.90 -2.17
N ASP A 24 -15.87 12.41 -1.58
CA ASP A 24 -16.38 13.76 -1.79
C ASP A 24 -15.37 14.83 -1.32
N SER A 25 -14.72 14.59 -0.17
CA SER A 25 -13.68 15.50 0.32
C SER A 25 -12.40 15.44 -0.51
N TRP A 26 -12.04 14.28 -1.06
CA TRP A 26 -10.89 14.17 -1.98
C TRP A 26 -11.17 14.89 -3.29
N ASP A 27 -12.36 14.74 -3.87
CA ASP A 27 -12.76 15.43 -5.09
C ASP A 27 -12.74 16.96 -4.88
N SER A 28 -13.23 17.44 -3.73
CA SER A 28 -13.14 18.84 -3.35
C SER A 28 -11.70 19.37 -3.26
N VAL A 29 -10.73 18.53 -2.86
CA VAL A 29 -9.30 18.88 -2.88
C VAL A 29 -8.79 18.93 -4.33
N LEU A 30 -9.14 17.95 -5.16
CA LEU A 30 -8.70 17.89 -6.55
C LEU A 30 -9.25 19.04 -7.41
N ASP A 31 -10.42 19.57 -7.09
CA ASP A 31 -10.98 20.76 -7.74
C ASP A 31 -10.22 22.06 -7.42
N ARG A 32 -9.49 22.07 -6.29
CA ARG A 32 -8.80 23.27 -5.76
C ARG A 32 -7.29 23.26 -6.01
N PHE A 33 -6.70 22.09 -6.26
CA PHE A 33 -5.25 21.93 -6.39
C PHE A 33 -4.92 21.05 -7.59
N THR A 34 -3.91 21.45 -8.36
CA THR A 34 -3.34 20.53 -9.35
C THR A 34 -2.63 19.37 -8.65
N SER A 35 -2.50 18.23 -9.33
CA SER A 35 -1.79 17.07 -8.78
C SER A 35 -0.32 17.38 -8.43
N LEU A 36 0.31 18.30 -9.16
CA LEU A 36 1.69 18.69 -8.88
C LEU A 36 1.79 19.55 -7.61
N GLU A 37 0.88 20.51 -7.42
CA GLU A 37 0.84 21.34 -6.22
C GLU A 37 0.55 20.49 -4.97
N LEU A 38 -0.52 19.69 -5.01
CA LEU A 38 -0.90 18.82 -3.90
C LEU A 38 0.19 17.78 -3.58
N GLY A 39 0.77 17.18 -4.62
CA GLY A 39 1.89 16.25 -4.48
C GLY A 39 3.14 16.92 -3.91
N GLY A 40 3.40 18.18 -4.26
CA GLY A 40 4.47 18.98 -3.69
C GLY A 40 4.27 19.22 -2.19
N ILE A 41 3.04 19.56 -1.77
CA ILE A 41 2.70 19.72 -0.35
C ILE A 41 2.91 18.41 0.43
N LEU A 42 2.50 17.26 -0.14
CA LEU A 42 2.74 15.94 0.45
C LEU A 42 4.23 15.63 0.56
N TYR A 43 5.00 15.89 -0.51
CA TYR A 43 6.45 15.70 -0.54
C TYR A 43 7.15 16.52 0.54
N ASP A 44 6.86 17.83 0.59
CA ASP A 44 7.50 18.75 1.53
C ASP A 44 7.12 18.43 2.98
N THR A 45 5.85 18.05 3.22
CA THR A 45 5.40 17.62 4.55
C THR A 45 6.09 16.33 4.99
N LEU A 46 6.19 15.32 4.11
CA LEU A 46 6.86 14.06 4.41
C LEU A 46 8.32 14.29 4.82
N PHE A 47 9.07 15.05 4.04
CA PHE A 47 10.49 15.23 4.31
C PHE A 47 10.81 16.32 5.31
N GLY A 48 9.85 17.20 5.63
CA GLY A 48 9.90 18.02 6.82
C GLY A 48 9.82 17.19 8.10
N LEU A 49 8.97 16.16 8.13
CA LEU A 49 8.79 15.29 9.30
C LEU A 49 9.82 14.15 9.37
N ALA A 50 10.27 13.62 8.24
CA ALA A 50 11.21 12.51 8.17
C ALA A 50 12.29 12.73 7.09
N PRO A 51 13.24 13.66 7.31
CA PRO A 51 14.28 14.00 6.32
C PRO A 51 15.14 12.81 5.90
N ASN A 52 15.39 11.87 6.81
CA ASN A 52 16.18 10.66 6.57
C ASN A 52 15.61 9.76 5.47
N LEU A 53 14.28 9.82 5.25
CA LEU A 53 13.63 9.01 4.21
C LEU A 53 13.93 9.50 2.80
N GLN A 54 14.39 10.74 2.58
CA GLN A 54 14.73 11.26 1.25
C GLN A 54 15.68 10.35 0.49
N SER A 55 16.61 9.71 1.22
CA SER A 55 17.57 8.76 0.66
C SER A 55 16.94 7.57 -0.09
N LEU A 56 15.70 7.20 0.24
CA LEU A 56 14.94 6.12 -0.42
C LEU A 56 14.31 6.58 -1.75
N PHE A 57 14.18 7.89 -1.98
CA PHE A 57 13.51 8.45 -3.15
C PHE A 57 14.54 8.85 -4.20
N LYS A 58 14.69 8.00 -5.24
CA LYS A 58 15.70 8.17 -6.30
C LYS A 58 15.21 8.91 -7.54
N ARG A 59 13.92 9.26 -7.59
CA ARG A 59 13.31 9.95 -8.73
C ARG A 59 13.22 11.46 -8.46
N PRO A 60 13.11 12.30 -9.50
CA PRO A 60 12.88 13.73 -9.34
C PRO A 60 11.67 14.03 -8.46
N ARG A 61 11.73 15.12 -7.69
CA ARG A 61 10.67 15.56 -6.76
C ARG A 61 9.29 15.54 -7.41
N ASP A 62 9.14 16.18 -8.56
CA ASP A 62 7.87 16.31 -9.25
C ASP A 62 7.30 14.96 -9.69
N ALA A 63 8.15 14.01 -10.08
CA ALA A 63 7.73 12.66 -10.42
C ALA A 63 7.23 11.89 -9.19
N ILE A 64 7.81 12.14 -8.00
CA ILE A 64 7.33 11.56 -6.74
C ILE A 64 6.03 12.23 -6.29
N ALA A 65 5.96 13.57 -6.38
CA ALA A 65 4.79 14.36 -6.06
C ALA A 65 3.54 13.85 -6.81
N LEU A 66 3.63 13.71 -8.13
CA LEU A 66 2.55 13.15 -8.94
C LEU A 66 2.20 11.71 -8.51
N LYS A 67 3.20 10.89 -8.18
CA LYS A 67 2.97 9.50 -7.76
C LYS A 67 2.27 9.39 -6.40
N PHE A 68 2.47 10.34 -5.50
CA PHE A 68 1.72 10.38 -4.25
C PHE A 68 0.25 10.64 -4.52
N VAL A 69 -0.09 11.68 -5.31
CA VAL A 69 -1.48 11.99 -5.61
C VAL A 69 -2.16 10.85 -6.36
N GLU A 70 -1.53 10.27 -7.38
CA GLU A 70 -2.06 9.10 -8.08
C GLU A 70 -2.36 7.93 -7.14
N MET A 71 -1.47 7.66 -6.19
CA MET A 71 -1.66 6.58 -5.24
C MET A 71 -2.79 6.90 -4.24
N VAL A 72 -2.89 8.13 -3.73
CA VAL A 72 -4.01 8.50 -2.83
C VAL A 72 -5.32 8.39 -3.58
N SER A 73 -5.42 8.94 -4.79
CA SER A 73 -6.62 8.84 -5.64
C SER A 73 -7.02 7.41 -5.92
N MET A 74 -6.05 6.53 -6.19
CA MET A 74 -6.32 5.10 -6.40
C MET A 74 -6.92 4.46 -5.14
N LEU A 75 -6.37 4.74 -3.96
CA LEU A 75 -6.89 4.19 -2.70
C LEU A 75 -8.27 4.75 -2.37
N VAL A 76 -8.51 6.05 -2.58
CA VAL A 76 -9.82 6.69 -2.44
C VAL A 76 -10.86 6.05 -3.35
N SER A 77 -10.49 5.71 -4.60
CA SER A 77 -11.41 5.06 -5.54
C SER A 77 -11.87 3.67 -5.08
N PHE A 78 -11.11 3.02 -4.17
CA PHE A 78 -11.44 1.71 -3.60
C PHE A 78 -11.94 1.78 -2.15
N SER A 79 -12.24 2.97 -1.61
CA SER A 79 -12.64 3.15 -0.21
C SER A 79 -13.88 2.33 0.18
N HIS A 80 -14.77 2.04 -0.76
CA HIS A 80 -15.95 1.19 -0.60
C HIS A 80 -15.71 -0.31 -0.86
N ASP A 81 -14.59 -0.68 -1.51
CA ASP A 81 -14.27 -2.05 -1.91
C ASP A 81 -13.03 -2.57 -1.15
N LYS A 82 -13.32 -3.23 -0.03
CA LYS A 82 -12.29 -3.76 0.88
C LYS A 82 -11.40 -4.82 0.23
N GLU A 83 -11.93 -5.69 -0.61
CA GLU A 83 -11.14 -6.77 -1.23
C GLU A 83 -10.22 -6.24 -2.33
N ARG A 84 -10.71 -5.28 -3.13
CA ARG A 84 -9.88 -4.62 -4.13
C ARG A 84 -8.81 -3.76 -3.49
N MET A 85 -9.15 -3.05 -2.42
CA MET A 85 -8.18 -2.33 -1.58
C MET A 85 -7.09 -3.26 -1.08
N ARG A 86 -7.48 -4.37 -0.41
CA ARG A 86 -6.55 -5.35 0.14
C ARG A 86 -5.61 -5.91 -0.92
N THR A 87 -6.16 -6.33 -2.06
CA THR A 87 -5.37 -6.91 -3.16
C THR A 87 -4.38 -5.87 -3.71
N THR A 88 -4.83 -4.64 -3.94
CA THR A 88 -3.98 -3.59 -4.53
C THR A 88 -2.87 -3.15 -3.57
N VAL A 89 -3.19 -2.94 -2.30
CA VAL A 89 -2.22 -2.55 -1.27
C VAL A 89 -1.18 -3.66 -1.05
N THR A 90 -1.59 -4.93 -1.15
CA THR A 90 -0.65 -6.06 -1.04
C THR A 90 0.42 -6.02 -2.14
N TRP A 91 0.00 -5.90 -3.40
CA TRP A 91 0.93 -5.79 -4.53
C TRP A 91 1.82 -4.55 -4.44
N LEU A 92 1.24 -3.44 -3.95
CA LEU A 92 1.99 -2.23 -3.72
C LEU A 92 3.05 -2.43 -2.63
N GLY A 93 2.73 -3.14 -1.54
CA GLY A 93 3.68 -3.49 -0.47
C GLY A 93 4.87 -4.30 -0.95
N PHE A 94 4.66 -5.30 -1.81
CA PHE A 94 5.78 -6.06 -2.40
C PHE A 94 6.72 -5.18 -3.22
N ARG A 95 6.18 -4.19 -3.94
CA ARG A 95 7.03 -3.20 -4.64
C ARG A 95 7.82 -2.31 -3.67
N HIS A 96 7.26 -2.01 -2.50
CA HIS A 96 7.93 -1.20 -1.48
C HIS A 96 9.17 -1.90 -0.89
N VAL A 97 9.17 -3.24 -0.83
CA VAL A 97 10.37 -4.03 -0.50
C VAL A 97 11.50 -3.71 -1.48
N ARG A 98 11.22 -3.72 -2.79
CA ARG A 98 12.19 -3.38 -3.85
C ARG A 98 12.70 -1.94 -3.74
N TYR A 99 11.91 -1.02 -3.19
CA TYR A 99 12.32 0.37 -2.99
C TYR A 99 13.18 0.56 -1.74
N GLY A 100 13.43 -0.49 -0.95
CA GLY A 100 14.17 -0.41 0.29
C GLY A 100 13.33 0.11 1.47
N VAL A 101 12.00 0.21 1.31
CA VAL A 101 11.11 0.59 2.40
C VAL A 101 10.97 -0.58 3.37
N ARG A 102 10.73 -0.27 4.65
CA ARG A 102 10.56 -1.24 5.74
C ARG A 102 9.27 -0.94 6.48
N PRO A 103 8.69 -1.91 7.22
CA PRO A 103 7.40 -1.70 7.89
C PRO A 103 7.40 -0.49 8.83
N HIS A 104 8.52 -0.19 9.50
CA HIS A 104 8.65 0.97 10.39
C HIS A 104 8.67 2.32 9.67
N HIS A 105 8.90 2.37 8.35
CA HIS A 105 8.82 3.60 7.56
C HIS A 105 7.38 3.98 7.20
N ILE A 106 6.41 3.07 7.30
CA ILE A 106 5.04 3.31 6.83
C ILE A 106 4.20 4.25 7.72
N PRO A 107 4.25 4.17 9.06
CA PRO A 107 3.37 4.96 9.92
C PRO A 107 3.43 6.48 9.69
N ILE A 108 4.58 7.02 9.27
CA ILE A 108 4.73 8.47 9.01
C ILE A 108 3.79 8.97 7.91
N MET A 109 3.48 8.12 6.91
CA MET A 109 2.61 8.51 5.81
C MET A 109 1.20 8.85 6.28
N GLY A 110 0.73 8.24 7.37
CA GLY A 110 -0.56 8.61 7.96
C GLY A 110 -0.57 9.98 8.60
N GLN A 111 0.49 10.33 9.32
CA GLN A 111 0.62 11.67 9.89
C GLN A 111 0.70 12.72 8.78
N VAL A 112 1.49 12.44 7.74
CA VAL A 112 1.63 13.31 6.57
C VAL A 112 0.30 13.54 5.87
N LEU A 113 -0.43 12.48 5.52
CA LEU A 113 -1.68 12.62 4.78
C LEU A 113 -2.72 13.40 5.59
N MET A 114 -2.89 13.06 6.87
CA MET A 114 -3.86 13.74 7.74
C MET A 114 -3.52 15.22 7.89
N ALA A 115 -2.24 15.56 8.13
CA ALA A 115 -1.80 16.95 8.25
C ALA A 115 -1.99 17.74 6.93
N VAL A 116 -1.76 17.11 5.78
CA VAL A 116 -1.99 17.76 4.49
C VAL A 116 -3.48 17.98 4.25
N LEU A 117 -4.33 16.98 4.49
CA LEU A 117 -5.77 17.09 4.30
C LEU A 117 -6.37 18.21 5.18
N GLU A 118 -6.03 18.22 6.46
CA GLU A 118 -6.44 19.28 7.40
C GLU A 118 -6.00 20.66 6.91
N ARG A 119 -4.74 20.79 6.46
CA ARG A 119 -4.20 22.05 5.92
C ARG A 119 -4.91 22.51 4.65
N VAL A 120 -5.13 21.62 3.68
CA VAL A 120 -5.67 22.01 2.37
C VAL A 120 -7.18 22.23 2.41
N LEU A 121 -7.90 21.49 3.26
CA LEU A 121 -9.34 21.68 3.46
C LEU A 121 -9.64 22.86 4.40
N SER A 122 -8.74 23.18 5.33
CA SER A 122 -8.86 24.31 6.28
C SER A 122 -10.24 24.33 6.93
N ASP A 123 -11.05 25.35 6.67
CA ASP A 123 -12.36 25.55 7.29
C ASP A 123 -13.39 24.49 6.88
N GLN A 124 -13.11 23.74 5.81
CA GLN A 124 -13.95 22.62 5.36
C GLN A 124 -13.59 21.30 6.07
N TRP A 125 -12.48 21.26 6.81
CA TRP A 125 -12.07 20.06 7.55
C TRP A 125 -13.00 19.84 8.75
N THR A 126 -13.56 18.62 8.85
CA THR A 126 -14.52 18.27 9.90
C THR A 126 -14.07 17.04 10.69
N GLU A 127 -14.61 16.85 11.89
CA GLU A 127 -14.37 15.65 12.70
C GLU A 127 -14.81 14.36 11.98
N ALA A 128 -15.87 14.44 11.19
CA ALA A 128 -16.34 13.33 10.36
C ALA A 128 -15.31 12.96 9.27
N MET A 129 -14.71 13.95 8.61
CA MET A 129 -13.61 13.72 7.66
C MET A 129 -12.38 13.14 8.38
N ALA A 130 -12.01 13.68 9.55
CA ALA A 130 -10.89 13.17 10.33
C ALA A 130 -11.05 11.70 10.70
N THR A 131 -12.27 11.31 11.11
CA THR A 131 -12.62 9.92 11.42
C THR A 131 -12.55 9.03 10.18
N ALA A 132 -13.14 9.47 9.07
CA ALA A 132 -13.21 8.69 7.82
C ALA A 132 -11.83 8.45 7.21
N TRP A 133 -11.06 9.51 7.04
CA TRP A 133 -9.70 9.44 6.52
C TRP A 133 -8.76 8.68 7.45
N GLY A 134 -8.88 8.91 8.76
CA GLY A 134 -8.09 8.20 9.77
C GLY A 134 -8.32 6.70 9.70
N GLY A 135 -9.58 6.26 9.65
CA GLY A 135 -9.93 4.84 9.56
C GLY A 135 -9.45 4.18 8.26
N LEU A 136 -9.70 4.83 7.12
CA LEU A 136 -9.24 4.34 5.82
C LEU A 136 -7.71 4.20 5.79
N TRP A 137 -7.02 5.25 6.19
CA TRP A 137 -5.57 5.31 6.05
C TRP A 137 -4.83 4.43 7.05
N GLN A 138 -5.35 4.30 8.28
CA GLN A 138 -4.82 3.34 9.25
C GLN A 138 -4.91 1.91 8.71
N SER A 139 -6.07 1.54 8.14
CA SER A 139 -6.25 0.23 7.51
C SER A 139 -5.26 0.01 6.36
N THR A 140 -5.10 0.98 5.47
CA THR A 140 -4.14 0.93 4.36
C THR A 140 -2.70 0.78 4.86
N CYS A 141 -2.29 1.56 5.87
CA CYS A 141 -0.96 1.48 6.45
C CYS A 141 -0.68 0.09 7.04
N GLU A 142 -1.66 -0.48 7.73
CA GLU A 142 -1.52 -1.82 8.33
C GLU A 142 -1.41 -2.92 7.26
N MET A 143 -2.24 -2.85 6.21
CA MET A 143 -2.12 -3.76 5.06
C MET A 143 -0.77 -3.64 4.36
N MET A 144 -0.28 -2.42 4.15
CA MET A 144 1.02 -2.15 3.53
C MET A 144 2.16 -2.72 4.37
N LYS A 145 2.16 -2.49 5.69
CA LYS A 145 3.18 -3.00 6.61
C LYS A 145 3.27 -4.53 6.54
N ARG A 146 2.13 -5.22 6.61
CA ARG A 146 2.07 -6.68 6.52
C ARG A 146 2.58 -7.19 5.17
N ALA A 147 2.19 -6.53 4.08
CA ALA A 147 2.65 -6.90 2.75
C ALA A 147 4.16 -6.68 2.55
N ILE A 148 4.73 -5.63 3.13
CA ILE A 148 6.19 -5.40 3.10
C ILE A 148 6.90 -6.49 3.90
N ASP A 149 6.44 -6.78 5.11
CA ASP A 149 7.02 -7.82 5.98
C ASP A 149 6.97 -9.21 5.32
N ASP A 150 5.80 -9.61 4.80
CA ASP A 150 5.62 -10.86 4.06
C ASP A 150 6.51 -10.92 2.80
N GLY A 151 6.62 -9.80 2.08
CA GLY A 151 7.50 -9.70 0.91
C GLY A 151 8.99 -9.85 1.25
N GLU A 152 9.43 -9.26 2.38
CA GLU A 152 10.81 -9.37 2.87
C GLU A 152 11.12 -10.81 3.33
N GLN A 153 10.21 -11.44 4.06
CA GLN A 153 10.34 -12.83 4.51
C GLN A 153 10.40 -13.80 3.31
N LYS A 154 9.49 -13.66 2.34
CA LYS A 154 9.48 -14.48 1.12
C LYS A 154 10.74 -14.29 0.28
N GLY A 155 11.22 -13.06 0.14
CA GLY A 155 12.45 -12.76 -0.57
C GLY A 155 13.67 -13.42 0.09
N THR A 156 13.75 -13.34 1.42
CA THR A 156 14.83 -13.96 2.20
C THR A 156 14.80 -15.48 2.06
N ALA A 157 13.64 -16.11 2.26
CA ALA A 157 13.49 -17.55 2.12
C ALA A 157 13.84 -18.05 0.70
N ALA A 158 13.49 -17.29 -0.34
CA ALA A 158 13.84 -17.63 -1.72
C ALA A 158 15.36 -17.57 -1.96
N ILE A 159 16.04 -16.58 -1.41
CA ILE A 159 17.51 -16.43 -1.50
C ILE A 159 18.21 -17.58 -0.75
N GLU A 160 17.78 -17.86 0.48
CA GLU A 160 18.32 -18.96 1.29
C GLU A 160 18.10 -20.33 0.62
N GLY A 161 16.89 -20.57 0.11
CA GLY A 161 16.56 -21.78 -0.64
C GLY A 161 17.42 -21.94 -1.90
N TRP A 162 17.66 -20.85 -2.63
CA TRP A 162 18.55 -20.85 -3.79
C TRP A 162 19.99 -21.17 -3.41
N HIS A 163 20.52 -20.55 -2.34
CA HIS A 163 21.87 -20.84 -1.86
C HIS A 163 22.02 -22.29 -1.40
N GLY A 164 21.04 -22.83 -0.66
CA GLY A 164 21.02 -24.23 -0.26
C GLY A 164 21.01 -25.18 -1.45
N ALA A 165 20.12 -24.94 -2.42
CA ALA A 165 20.04 -25.74 -3.65
C ALA A 165 21.36 -25.70 -4.44
N LYS A 166 21.98 -24.51 -4.57
CA LYS A 166 23.26 -24.34 -5.26
C LYS A 166 24.42 -25.01 -4.52
N ALA A 167 24.39 -25.09 -3.19
CA ALA A 167 25.42 -25.77 -2.40
C ALA A 167 25.30 -27.31 -2.49
N MET A 168 24.08 -27.83 -2.64
CA MET A 168 23.81 -29.27 -2.75
C MET A 168 23.98 -29.81 -4.17
N LEU A 169 23.95 -28.95 -5.18
CA LEU A 169 23.95 -29.34 -6.59
C LEU A 169 25.13 -28.71 -7.33
N THR A 170 25.97 -29.54 -7.95
CA THR A 170 26.87 -29.07 -9.01
C THR A 170 26.04 -28.80 -10.27
N PRO A 171 26.52 -27.97 -11.23
CA PRO A 171 25.81 -27.78 -12.50
C PRO A 171 25.47 -29.11 -13.22
N SER A 172 26.32 -30.14 -13.05
CA SER A 172 26.12 -31.47 -13.63
C SER A 172 25.09 -32.33 -12.87
N THR A 173 24.98 -32.23 -11.53
CA THR A 173 23.92 -32.94 -10.79
C THR A 173 22.57 -32.24 -10.86
N PHE A 174 22.53 -30.90 -10.88
CA PHE A 174 21.29 -30.15 -11.09
C PHE A 174 20.65 -30.48 -12.43
N GLY A 175 21.42 -30.37 -13.53
CA GLY A 175 20.94 -30.66 -14.87
C GLY A 175 20.39 -32.09 -14.97
N ARG A 176 21.12 -33.08 -14.43
CA ARG A 176 20.71 -34.49 -14.47
C ARG A 176 19.40 -34.74 -13.72
N GLN A 177 19.24 -34.21 -12.51
CA GLN A 177 18.01 -34.40 -11.73
C GLN A 177 16.82 -33.64 -12.32
N LEU A 178 17.03 -32.43 -12.86
CA LEU A 178 15.98 -31.66 -13.51
C LEU A 178 15.50 -32.33 -14.79
N TYR A 179 16.43 -32.81 -15.64
CA TYR A 179 16.09 -33.57 -16.85
C TYR A 179 15.32 -34.84 -16.52
N GLN A 180 15.72 -35.57 -15.48
CA GLN A 180 15.07 -36.82 -15.10
C GLN A 180 13.65 -36.59 -14.57
N LYS A 181 13.43 -35.52 -13.78
CA LYS A 181 12.08 -35.13 -13.34
C LYS A 181 11.20 -34.65 -14.50
N LEU A 182 11.74 -33.87 -15.42
CA LEU A 182 11.01 -33.42 -16.61
C LEU A 182 10.66 -34.59 -17.55
N ALA A 183 11.57 -35.55 -17.72
CA ALA A 183 11.33 -36.75 -18.51
C ALA A 183 10.18 -37.58 -17.93
N ASN A 184 10.17 -37.82 -16.62
CA ASN A 184 9.09 -38.56 -15.94
C ASN A 184 7.74 -37.83 -16.05
N TYR A 185 7.73 -36.50 -15.90
CA TYR A 185 6.51 -35.71 -16.07
C TYR A 185 5.95 -35.79 -17.49
N LEU A 186 6.83 -35.74 -18.50
CA LEU A 186 6.44 -35.82 -19.92
C LEU A 186 6.06 -37.24 -20.35
N SER A 187 6.55 -38.28 -19.67
CA SER A 187 6.18 -39.67 -19.94
C SER A 187 4.90 -40.10 -19.20
N GLY A 188 4.34 -39.26 -18.33
CA GLY A 188 3.11 -39.56 -17.58
C GLY A 188 3.29 -40.53 -16.41
N ASP A 189 4.54 -40.87 -16.07
CA ASP A 189 4.87 -41.67 -14.89
C ASP A 189 5.08 -40.73 -13.69
N THR A 190 4.01 -40.53 -12.91
CA THR A 190 4.09 -39.97 -11.54
C THR A 190 4.06 -41.06 -10.49
#